data_AF-A0A261UEI3-F1
#
_entry.id   AF-A0A261UEI3-F1
#
_cell.length_a   1.000
_cell.length_b   1.000
_cell.length_c   1.000
_cell.angle_alpha   90.00
_cell.angle_beta   90.00
_cell.angle_gamma   90.00
#
_symmetry.space_group_name_H-M   'P 1'
#
loop_
_entity.id
_entity.type
_entity.pdbx_description
1 polymer ?
#
loop_
_entity_poly.entity_id
_entity_poly.type
_entity_poly.pdbx_seq_one_letter_code
_entity_poly.pdbx_strand_id
1 'polypeptide(L)'
;MSDSSTSVTTQPGHDAAGEHAVGGALRALRVSKGWSLEEVAGRIKFAPRQIAALEEERWADLPKGISLRGLIRSYARLLGADPETIIASLEPHMRGGAPARLATQSGLQSPRGTLPTEEERSSSSWGWLIVILLVIAAAVAYGVWQGWLPTHWLPGWLSRSGH
;
A
#
# COMPACT_ATOMS: atom_id res chain seq x y z
N MET A 1 -62.68 -6.29 8.62
CA MET A 1 -62.06 -5.12 9.26
C MET A 1 -60.81 -5.64 9.97
N SER A 2 -59.60 -5.43 9.45
CA SER A 2 -58.76 -4.22 9.63
C SER A 2 -58.45 -4.06 11.13
N ASP A 3 -57.23 -4.17 11.63
CA ASP A 3 -55.97 -3.53 11.22
C ASP A 3 -54.74 -4.35 11.68
N SER A 4 -53.70 -4.56 10.88
CA SER A 4 -52.57 -3.67 10.58
C SER A 4 -51.61 -3.46 11.75
N SER A 5 -50.30 -3.59 11.45
CA SER A 5 -49.16 -2.92 12.12
C SER A 5 -48.60 -3.63 13.38
N THR A 6 -47.31 -3.97 13.56
CA THR A 6 -46.07 -3.72 12.82
C THR A 6 -45.01 -4.70 13.32
N SER A 7 -44.44 -5.53 12.46
CA SER A 7 -43.17 -6.21 12.77
C SER A 7 -42.06 -5.16 12.71
N VAL A 8 -41.63 -4.65 13.86
CA VAL A 8 -40.41 -3.85 13.96
C VAL A 8 -39.22 -4.81 13.77
N THR A 9 -38.83 -5.00 12.52
CA THR A 9 -37.50 -5.51 12.19
C THR A 9 -36.53 -4.37 12.46
N THR A 10 -35.98 -4.31 13.67
CA THR A 10 -34.81 -3.48 13.96
C THR A 10 -33.62 -4.13 13.26
N GLN A 11 -33.33 -3.72 12.02
CA GLN A 11 -32.01 -3.95 11.40
C GLN A 11 -30.98 -3.18 12.24
N PRO A 12 -29.97 -3.85 12.83
CA PRO A 12 -28.90 -3.13 13.51
C PRO A 12 -27.83 -2.70 12.49
N GLY A 13 -27.65 -1.39 12.36
CA GLY A 13 -26.36 -0.73 12.11
C GLY A 13 -25.71 -0.87 10.73
N HIS A 14 -26.10 -0.02 9.77
CA HIS A 14 -25.32 0.25 8.55
C HIS A 14 -24.55 1.59 8.61
N ASP A 15 -24.43 2.22 9.79
CA ASP A 15 -24.20 3.67 9.84
C ASP A 15 -22.78 4.11 10.27
N ALA A 16 -21.80 3.20 10.38
CA ALA A 16 -20.40 3.57 10.68
C ALA A 16 -19.36 2.98 9.72
N ALA A 17 -19.73 1.96 8.91
CA ALA A 17 -18.82 1.36 7.94
C ALA A 17 -18.77 2.12 6.60
N GLY A 18 -19.70 3.05 6.38
CA GLY A 18 -19.82 3.80 5.12
C GLY A 18 -18.94 5.05 5.03
N GLU A 19 -18.57 5.67 6.17
CA GLU A 19 -17.87 6.96 6.17
C GLU A 19 -16.35 6.83 5.96
N HIS A 20 -15.76 5.65 6.19
CA HIS A 20 -14.33 5.37 5.98
C HIS A 20 -14.07 4.16 5.07
N ALA A 21 -14.93 3.97 4.07
CA ALA A 21 -14.94 2.74 3.28
C ALA A 21 -13.59 2.44 2.61
N VAL A 22 -12.84 3.46 2.20
CA VAL A 22 -11.58 3.24 1.47
C VAL A 22 -10.36 3.26 2.39
N GLY A 23 -10.28 4.21 3.32
CA GLY A 23 -9.22 4.27 4.33
C GLY A 23 -9.20 3.00 5.20
N GLY A 24 -10.38 2.55 5.64
CA GLY A 24 -10.55 1.30 6.37
C GLY A 24 -10.13 0.08 5.56
N ALA A 25 -10.46 0.02 4.27
CA ALA A 25 -10.03 -1.06 3.38
C ALA A 25 -8.50 -1.09 3.19
N LEU A 26 -7.86 0.06 3.02
CA LEU A 26 -6.39 0.17 2.94
C LEU A 26 -5.71 -0.30 4.24
N ARG A 27 -6.26 0.10 5.39
CA ARG A 27 -5.80 -0.38 6.70
C ARG A 27 -5.92 -1.89 6.82
N ALA A 28 -7.06 -2.46 6.43
CA ALA A 28 -7.28 -3.91 6.47
C ALA A 28 -6.27 -4.66 5.60
N LEU A 29 -5.95 -4.14 4.40
CA LEU A 29 -4.92 -4.68 3.52
C LEU A 29 -3.51 -4.60 4.13
N ARG A 30 -3.17 -3.52 4.83
CA ARG A 30 -1.89 -3.40 5.53
C ARG A 30 -1.77 -4.41 6.65
N VAL A 31 -2.82 -4.51 7.48
CA VAL A 31 -2.85 -5.41 8.64
C VAL A 31 -2.83 -6.88 8.20
N SER A 32 -3.52 -7.25 7.11
CA SER A 32 -3.48 -8.62 6.58
C SER A 32 -2.10 -9.04 6.08
N LYS A 33 -1.26 -8.08 5.69
CA LYS A 33 0.15 -8.29 5.34
C LYS A 33 1.09 -8.23 6.55
N GLY A 34 0.57 -7.94 7.75
CA GLY A 34 1.34 -7.83 8.98
C GLY A 34 2.26 -6.60 9.02
N TRP A 35 2.03 -5.58 8.19
CA TRP A 35 2.94 -4.44 8.12
C TRP A 35 2.58 -3.34 9.11
N SER A 36 3.60 -2.81 9.80
CA SER A 36 3.45 -1.62 10.64
C SER A 36 3.40 -0.34 9.79
N LEU A 37 2.97 0.78 10.38
CA LEU A 37 3.00 2.07 9.68
C LEU A 37 4.44 2.50 9.36
N GLU A 38 5.39 2.20 10.26
CA GLU A 38 6.81 2.48 10.12
C GLU A 38 7.43 1.66 8.98
N GLU A 39 7.08 0.37 8.89
CA GLU A 39 7.54 -0.50 7.80
C GLU A 39 7.04 -0.04 6.44
N VAL A 40 5.77 0.38 6.36
CA VAL A 40 5.20 0.96 5.14
C VAL A 40 5.89 2.28 4.81
N ALA A 41 6.06 3.17 5.78
CA ALA A 41 6.72 4.47 5.62
C ALA A 41 8.14 4.31 5.06
N GLY A 42 8.90 3.34 5.57
CA GLY A 42 10.24 3.01 5.09
C GLY A 42 10.28 2.56 3.62
N ARG A 43 9.16 2.09 3.06
CA ARG A 43 9.05 1.61 1.67
C ARG A 43 8.54 2.66 0.69
N ILE A 44 7.60 3.53 1.10
CA ILE A 44 6.94 4.48 0.19
C ILE A 44 7.36 5.94 0.33
N LYS A 45 8.36 6.25 1.19
CA LYS A 45 8.90 7.60 1.43
C LYS A 45 7.84 8.64 1.87
N PHE A 46 6.82 8.19 2.59
CA PHE A 46 5.83 9.06 3.25
C PHE A 46 5.88 8.84 4.76
N ALA A 47 5.56 9.87 5.54
CA ALA A 47 5.61 9.78 6.99
C ALA A 47 4.51 8.83 7.52
N PRO A 48 4.76 8.07 8.61
CA PRO A 48 3.74 7.21 9.24
C PRO A 48 2.43 7.96 9.54
N ARG A 49 2.52 9.23 9.97
CA ARG A 49 1.37 10.10 10.24
C ARG A 49 0.50 10.33 9.01
N GLN A 50 1.08 10.43 7.81
CA GLN A 50 0.31 10.63 6.57
C GLN A 50 -0.38 9.34 6.13
N ILE A 51 0.24 8.19 6.37
CA ILE A 51 -0.37 6.88 6.11
C ILE A 51 -1.55 6.65 7.06
N ALA A 52 -1.36 6.93 8.36
CA ALA A 52 -2.44 6.88 9.34
C ALA A 52 -3.58 7.85 9.00
N ALA A 53 -3.27 9.09 8.61
CA ALA A 53 -4.28 10.05 8.18
C ALA A 53 -5.04 9.59 6.93
N LEU A 54 -4.40 8.84 6.02
CA LEU A 54 -5.09 8.26 4.86
C LEU A 54 -6.02 7.11 5.26
N GLU A 55 -5.58 6.25 6.18
CA GLU A 55 -6.40 5.14 6.71
C GLU A 55 -7.60 5.62 7.52
N GLU A 56 -7.45 6.74 8.22
CA GLU A 56 -8.48 7.38 9.02
C GLU A 56 -9.26 8.45 8.23
N GLU A 57 -8.97 8.59 6.93
CA GLU A 57 -9.52 9.59 6.02
C GLU A 57 -9.54 11.02 6.61
N ARG A 58 -8.50 11.36 7.39
CA ARG A 58 -8.27 12.71 7.93
C ARG A 58 -7.71 13.62 6.86
N TRP A 59 -8.56 14.02 5.91
CA TRP A 59 -8.20 14.82 4.73
C TRP A 59 -7.46 16.13 5.05
N ALA A 60 -7.71 16.73 6.22
CA ALA A 60 -7.05 17.94 6.67
C ALA A 60 -5.53 17.75 6.97
N ASP A 61 -5.13 16.55 7.36
CA ASP A 61 -3.76 16.21 7.74
C ASP A 61 -2.93 15.66 6.57
N LEU A 62 -3.58 15.47 5.41
CA LEU A 62 -2.98 14.90 4.21
C LEU A 62 -2.31 15.97 3.34
N PRO A 63 -1.23 15.60 2.60
CA PRO A 63 -0.72 16.45 1.53
C PRO A 63 -1.82 16.70 0.49
N LYS A 64 -1.68 17.75 -0.33
CA LYS A 64 -2.67 18.13 -1.36
C LYS A 64 -2.10 17.96 -2.78
N GLY A 65 -2.99 17.88 -3.76
CA GLY A 65 -2.63 17.84 -5.18
C GLY A 65 -1.80 16.60 -5.58
N ILE A 66 -0.71 16.83 -6.32
CA ILE A 66 0.12 15.75 -6.90
C ILE A 66 0.73 14.85 -5.81
N SER A 67 1.10 15.41 -4.66
CA SER A 67 1.70 14.65 -3.56
C SER A 67 0.71 13.65 -2.95
N LEU A 68 -0.58 14.02 -2.82
CA LEU A 68 -1.63 13.10 -2.37
C LEU A 68 -1.84 11.93 -3.34
N ARG A 69 -1.90 12.23 -4.64
CA ARG A 69 -1.98 11.20 -5.69
C ARG A 69 -0.76 10.27 -5.63
N GLY A 70 0.42 10.83 -5.34
CA GLY A 70 1.66 10.07 -5.11
C GLY A 70 1.56 9.11 -3.93
N LEU A 71 1.07 9.57 -2.79
CA LEU A 71 0.85 8.76 -1.58
C LEU A 71 -0.11 7.60 -1.84
N ILE A 72 -1.28 7.90 -2.40
CA ILE A 72 -2.31 6.88 -2.67
C ILE A 72 -1.75 5.84 -3.65
N ARG A 73 -1.08 6.26 -4.72
CA ARG A 73 -0.53 5.36 -5.72
C ARG A 73 0.57 4.46 -5.16
N SER A 74 1.53 5.02 -4.44
CA SER A 74 2.64 4.24 -3.87
C SER A 74 2.13 3.26 -2.83
N TYR A 75 1.17 3.69 -2.00
CA TYR A 75 0.61 2.84 -0.97
C TYR A 75 -0.25 1.70 -1.54
N ALA A 76 -1.14 1.99 -2.48
CA ALA A 76 -1.93 0.98 -3.18
C ALA A 76 -1.04 -0.08 -3.86
N ARG A 77 0.00 0.35 -4.58
CA ARG A 77 0.97 -0.57 -5.22
C ARG A 77 1.69 -1.44 -4.21
N LEU A 78 2.13 -0.86 -3.09
CA LEU A 78 2.79 -1.62 -2.04
C LEU A 78 1.84 -2.68 -1.44
N LEU A 79 0.57 -2.34 -1.27
CA LEU A 79 -0.47 -3.25 -0.78
C LEU A 79 -0.95 -4.27 -1.84
N GLY A 80 -0.53 -4.13 -3.09
CA GLY A 80 -0.97 -4.98 -4.20
C GLY A 80 -2.38 -4.69 -4.70
N ALA A 81 -2.92 -3.49 -4.40
CA ALA A 81 -4.19 -3.00 -4.92
C ALA A 81 -3.99 -2.16 -6.19
N ASP A 82 -5.06 -2.02 -6.99
CA ASP A 82 -5.04 -1.14 -8.16
C ASP A 82 -5.11 0.35 -7.74
N PRO A 83 -4.03 1.14 -7.98
CA PRO A 83 -4.00 2.54 -7.59
C PRO A 83 -5.04 3.40 -8.32
N GLU A 84 -5.37 3.10 -9.58
CA GLU A 84 -6.26 3.96 -10.36
C GLU A 84 -7.72 3.81 -9.90
N THR A 85 -8.13 2.58 -9.56
CA THR A 85 -9.43 2.33 -8.90
C THR A 85 -9.56 3.08 -7.56
N ILE A 86 -8.52 3.07 -6.73
CA ILE A 86 -8.54 3.78 -5.43
C ILE A 86 -8.53 5.30 -5.64
N ILE A 87 -7.75 5.82 -6.57
CA ILE A 87 -7.76 7.26 -6.87
C ILE A 87 -9.14 7.70 -7.37
N ALA A 88 -9.79 6.91 -8.21
CA ALA A 88 -11.13 7.21 -8.71
C ALA A 88 -12.17 7.28 -7.59
N SER A 89 -12.10 6.41 -6.58
CA SER A 89 -13.01 6.45 -5.43
C SER A 89 -12.73 7.64 -4.49
N LEU A 90 -11.49 8.12 -4.42
CA LEU A 90 -11.10 9.27 -3.61
C LEU A 90 -11.22 10.63 -4.32
N GLU A 91 -11.40 10.66 -5.64
CA GLU A 91 -11.42 11.89 -6.45
C GLU A 91 -12.32 13.01 -5.88
N PRO A 92 -13.54 12.74 -5.36
CA PRO A 92 -14.38 13.78 -4.76
C PRO A 92 -13.69 14.53 -3.61
N HIS A 93 -12.87 13.85 -2.82
CA HIS A 93 -12.14 14.40 -1.67
C HIS A 93 -10.83 15.09 -2.09
N MET A 94 -10.33 14.80 -3.29
CA MET A 94 -9.03 15.29 -3.79
C MET A 94 -9.11 16.59 -4.60
N ARG A 95 -10.30 17.01 -5.05
CA ARG A 95 -10.52 18.18 -5.93
C ARG A 95 -10.11 19.55 -5.32
N GLY A 96 -9.75 19.61 -4.04
CA GLY A 96 -9.26 20.83 -3.38
C GLY A 96 -7.81 21.23 -3.71
N GLY A 97 -7.10 20.48 -4.56
CA GLY A 97 -5.72 20.77 -4.97
C GLY A 97 -5.56 20.83 -6.48
N ALA A 98 -6.00 21.92 -7.10
CA ALA A 98 -5.75 22.19 -8.52
C ALA A 98 -4.24 22.10 -8.84
N PRO A 99 -3.84 21.67 -10.05
CA PRO A 99 -2.44 21.56 -10.42
C PRO A 99 -1.78 22.94 -10.38
N ALA A 100 -0.82 23.11 -9.47
CA ALA A 100 0.19 24.15 -9.62
C ALA A 100 0.84 23.90 -10.99
N ARG A 101 0.62 24.86 -11.88
CA ARG A 101 1.07 24.87 -13.27
C ARG A 101 2.51 24.39 -13.36
N LEU A 102 2.78 23.56 -14.37
CA LEU A 102 4.09 23.18 -14.89
C LEU A 102 5.17 24.22 -14.54
N ALA A 103 5.95 23.97 -13.50
CA ALA A 103 7.19 24.69 -13.26
C ALA A 103 8.23 24.08 -14.20
N THR A 104 8.26 24.57 -15.43
CA THR A 104 9.48 24.61 -16.23
C THR A 104 10.54 25.29 -15.36
N GLN A 105 11.42 24.49 -14.75
CA GLN A 105 12.66 24.99 -14.18
C GLN A 105 13.83 24.38 -14.96
N SER A 106 13.93 24.81 -16.21
CA SER A 106 15.24 25.06 -16.81
C SER A 106 15.84 26.25 -16.06
N GLY A 107 16.58 25.96 -14.99
CA GLY A 107 17.27 26.95 -14.17
C GLY A 107 18.64 26.42 -13.79
N LEU A 108 19.66 26.83 -14.54
CA LEU A 108 21.06 26.71 -14.18
C LEU A 108 21.30 27.31 -12.78
N GLN A 109 21.70 26.50 -11.80
CA GLN A 109 22.42 27.03 -10.65
C GLN A 109 23.27 25.95 -9.97
N SER A 110 24.57 25.92 -10.31
CA SER A 110 25.60 25.41 -9.40
C SER A 110 25.96 26.54 -8.42
N PRO A 111 25.97 26.26 -7.12
CA PRO A 111 26.94 26.93 -6.24
C PRO A 111 27.93 25.94 -5.64
N ARG A 112 29.22 26.29 -5.76
CA ARG A 112 30.36 25.69 -5.06
C ARG A 112 30.22 25.83 -3.54
N GLY A 113 30.62 24.78 -2.84
CA GLY A 113 31.53 24.85 -1.68
C GLY A 113 30.92 25.11 -0.31
N THR A 114 30.91 24.08 0.53
CA THR A 114 31.49 24.06 1.90
C THR A 114 31.32 22.65 2.49
N LEU A 115 32.43 22.01 2.88
CA LEU A 115 32.45 20.85 3.78
C LEU A 115 32.82 21.36 5.17
N PRO A 116 32.13 20.89 6.23
CA PRO A 116 32.77 19.99 7.19
C PRO A 116 31.86 18.79 7.54
N THR A 117 32.33 17.56 7.47
CA THR A 117 32.98 16.74 8.53
C THR A 117 31.98 15.95 9.40
N GLU A 118 31.90 14.66 9.08
CA GLU A 118 31.73 13.45 9.91
C GLU A 118 30.45 13.15 10.73
N GLU A 119 30.13 11.85 10.70
CA GLU A 119 29.18 11.03 11.49
C GLU A 119 27.68 11.12 11.09
N GLU A 120 26.92 10.06 10.79
CA GLU A 120 26.96 8.66 11.23
C GLU A 120 26.42 7.69 10.14
N ARG A 121 27.11 6.54 10.07
CA ARG A 121 26.57 5.18 9.87
C ARG A 121 25.90 4.76 8.56
N SER A 122 26.65 3.85 7.93
CA SER A 122 26.16 2.57 7.41
C SER A 122 25.49 2.61 6.05
N SER A 123 26.27 3.01 5.05
CA SER A 123 26.17 2.47 3.68
C SER A 123 26.64 1.00 3.65
N SER A 124 26.04 0.13 4.46
CA SER A 124 26.24 -1.32 4.33
C SER A 124 25.12 -1.90 3.49
N SER A 125 25.02 -1.41 2.26
CA SER A 125 24.11 -1.91 1.22
C SER A 125 24.56 -3.27 0.64
N TRP A 126 25.35 -4.04 1.39
CA TRP A 126 25.79 -5.38 0.99
C TRP A 126 25.42 -6.46 2.00
N GLY A 127 25.36 -6.15 3.29
CA GLY A 127 24.90 -7.10 4.32
C GLY A 127 23.44 -7.51 4.14
N TRP A 128 22.56 -6.57 3.75
CA TRP A 128 21.13 -6.86 3.52
C TRP A 128 20.87 -7.77 2.31
N LEU A 129 21.75 -7.80 1.30
CA LEU A 129 21.62 -8.72 0.16
C LEU A 129 21.86 -10.17 0.58
N ILE A 130 22.80 -10.41 1.50
CA ILE A 130 23.06 -11.74 2.06
C ILE A 130 21.87 -12.21 2.89
N VAL A 131 21.26 -11.31 3.65
CA VAL A 131 20.04 -11.60 4.43
C VAL A 131 18.86 -11.91 3.50
N ILE A 132 18.67 -11.15 2.43
CA ILE A 132 17.65 -11.40 1.40
C ILE A 132 17.87 -12.78 0.75
N LEU A 133 19.10 -13.12 0.37
CA LEU A 133 19.42 -14.41 -0.24
C LEU A 133 19.11 -15.59 0.71
N LEU A 134 19.47 -15.47 1.99
CA LEU A 134 19.20 -16.49 3.01
C LEU A 134 17.69 -16.68 3.25
N VAL A 135 16.93 -15.58 3.26
CA VAL A 135 15.47 -15.64 3.43
C VAL A 135 14.79 -16.27 2.22
N ILE A 136 15.25 -15.97 1.00
CA ILE A 136 14.75 -16.62 -0.23
C ILE A 136 15.05 -18.12 -0.21
N ALA A 137 16.28 -18.52 0.15
CA ALA A 137 16.65 -19.93 0.23
C ALA A 137 15.82 -20.69 1.28
N ALA A 138 15.58 -20.08 2.45
CA ALA A 138 14.74 -20.66 3.49
C ALA A 138 13.26 -20.78 3.07
N ALA A 139 12.74 -19.78 2.35
CA ALA A 139 11.36 -19.81 1.83
C ALA A 139 11.17 -20.91 0.76
N VAL A 140 12.16 -21.13 -0.10
CA VAL A 140 12.14 -22.22 -1.10
C VAL A 140 12.22 -23.58 -0.42
N ALA A 141 13.14 -23.77 0.54
CA ALA A 141 13.25 -25.00 1.30
C ALA A 141 11.95 -25.32 2.09
N TYR A 142 11.34 -24.28 2.69
CA TYR A 142 10.07 -24.40 3.39
C TYR A 142 8.91 -24.77 2.44
N GLY A 143 8.85 -24.16 1.26
CA GLY A 143 7.82 -24.47 0.25
C GLY A 143 7.89 -25.92 -0.26
N VAL A 144 9.10 -26.47 -0.38
CA VAL A 144 9.31 -27.88 -0.73
C VAL A 144 8.90 -28.82 0.43
N TRP A 145 9.12 -28.41 1.69
CA TRP A 145 8.79 -29.22 2.86
C TRP A 145 7.30 -29.20 3.23
N GLN A 146 6.58 -28.12 2.91
CA GLN A 146 5.13 -27.99 3.12
C GLN A 146 4.27 -28.81 2.14
N GLY A 147 4.89 -29.51 1.17
CA GLY A 147 4.16 -30.38 0.24
C GLY A 147 3.18 -29.64 -0.68
N TRP A 148 3.27 -28.31 -0.76
CA TRP A 148 2.38 -27.45 -1.55
C TRP A 148 2.86 -27.34 -3.00
N LEU A 149 3.11 -28.49 -3.63
CA LEU A 149 3.11 -28.61 -5.08
C LEU A 149 1.85 -29.36 -5.47
N PRO A 150 0.81 -28.64 -5.91
CA PRO A 150 -0.32 -29.27 -6.54
C PRO A 150 0.17 -29.93 -7.85
N THR A 151 0.08 -31.25 -7.91
CA THR A 151 0.43 -32.03 -9.12
C THR A 151 -0.47 -31.72 -10.32
N HIS A 152 -1.47 -30.84 -10.19
CA HIS A 152 -2.34 -30.38 -11.27
C HIS A 152 -1.73 -29.27 -12.16
N TRP A 153 -0.56 -28.71 -11.81
CA TRP A 153 0.19 -27.79 -12.68
C TRP A 153 1.09 -28.49 -13.70
N LEU A 154 0.99 -29.82 -13.80
CA LEU A 154 1.64 -30.57 -14.86
C LEU A 154 0.67 -30.70 -16.04
N PRO A 155 0.93 -30.04 -17.17
CA PRO A 155 0.18 -30.28 -18.40
C PRO A 155 0.33 -31.74 -18.83
N GLY A 156 -0.78 -32.36 -19.27
CA GLY A 156 -0.90 -33.80 -19.53
C GLY A 156 0.02 -34.39 -20.62
N TRP A 157 0.86 -33.58 -21.26
CA TRP A 157 1.94 -34.08 -22.13
C TRP A 157 3.09 -34.73 -21.36
N LEU A 158 3.20 -34.51 -20.04
CA LEU A 158 4.23 -35.14 -19.21
C LEU A 158 3.85 -36.54 -18.69
N SER A 159 2.58 -36.95 -18.78
CA SER A 159 2.11 -38.26 -18.29
C SER A 159 1.95 -39.32 -19.38
N ARG A 160 2.36 -39.03 -20.63
CA ARG A 160 2.38 -40.00 -21.73
C ARG A 160 3.81 -40.25 -22.20
N SER A 161 4.51 -41.09 -21.45
CA SER A 161 5.58 -41.92 -21.99
C SER A 161 5.63 -43.21 -21.16
N GLY A 162 4.63 -44.07 -21.41
CA GLY A 162 4.78 -45.50 -21.18
C GLY A 162 5.42 -46.14 -22.41
N HIS A 163 6.20 -47.19 -22.12
CA HIS A 163 6.97 -48.07 -23.01
C HIS A 163 8.40 -47.63 -23.33
#